data_AF-A0A097BVD5-F1
#
_entry.id   AF-A0A097BVD5-F1
#
_cell.length_a   1.000
_cell.length_b   1.000
_cell.length_c   1.000
_cell.angle_alpha   90.00
_cell.angle_beta   90.00
_cell.angle_gamma   90.00
#
_symmetry.space_group_name_H-M   'P 1'
#
loop_
_entity.id
_entity.type
_entity.pdbx_description
1 polymer ?
#
loop_
_entity_poly.entity_id
_entity_poly.type
_entity_poly.pdbx_seq_one_letter_code
_entity_poly.pdbx_strand_id
1 'polypeptide(L)'
;YDTLMENVSDPSHIDFAHHKVTGRRDRAMPLPFKLESRGPWGFAGSNDGNPRISAKFVAPCYYMNKVEIDAKLPVLGDQKWKIWICSFNIPMAPGKTRSIVCSA
;
A
#
# COMPACT_ATOMS: atom_id res chain seq x y z
N TYR A 1 -14.64 7.68 6.66
CA TYR A 1 -13.90 7.04 5.56
C TYR A 1 -12.51 7.64 5.44
N ASP A 2 -12.36 8.94 5.66
CA ASP A 2 -11.07 9.66 5.67
C ASP A 2 -9.99 8.96 6.51
N THR A 3 -10.23 8.68 7.79
CA THR A 3 -9.26 7.99 8.67
C THR A 3 -8.87 6.59 8.18
N LEU A 4 -9.80 5.87 7.54
CA LEU A 4 -9.50 4.56 6.97
C LEU A 4 -8.68 4.68 5.68
N MET A 5 -9.00 5.67 4.85
CA MET A 5 -8.24 5.99 3.64
C MET A 5 -6.81 6.42 3.98
N GLU A 6 -6.63 7.25 5.02
CA GLU A 6 -5.32 7.62 5.56
C GLU A 6 -4.53 6.38 5.98
N ASN A 7 -5.15 5.48 6.75
CA ASN A 7 -4.46 4.26 7.18
C ASN A 7 -4.08 3.34 5.99
N VAL A 8 -5.00 3.11 5.05
CA VAL A 8 -4.71 2.30 3.85
C VAL A 8 -3.62 2.92 2.98
N SER A 9 -3.44 4.24 3.08
CA SER A 9 -2.45 4.98 2.29
C SER A 9 -1.03 4.95 2.83
N ASP A 10 -0.83 4.56 4.10
CA ASP A 10 0.47 4.63 4.78
C ASP A 10 1.13 3.24 4.91
N PRO A 11 2.07 2.87 4.02
CA PRO A 11 2.79 1.61 4.17
C PRO A 11 3.76 1.60 5.37
N SER A 12 4.06 2.75 5.98
CA SER A 12 5.03 2.80 7.08
C SER A 12 4.52 2.14 8.37
N HIS A 13 3.20 1.98 8.54
CA HIS A 13 2.65 1.28 9.69
C HIS A 13 2.90 -0.23 9.66
N ILE A 14 3.27 -0.81 8.51
CA ILE A 14 3.27 -2.26 8.31
C ILE A 14 4.18 -2.96 9.33
N ASP A 15 5.40 -2.47 9.53
CA ASP A 15 6.35 -3.07 10.46
C ASP A 15 5.90 -3.00 11.92
N PHE A 16 5.01 -2.06 12.25
CA PHE A 16 4.50 -1.85 13.60
C PHE A 16 3.18 -2.58 13.85
N ALA A 17 2.15 -2.33 13.02
CA ALA A 17 0.78 -2.80 13.19
C ALA A 17 0.58 -4.25 12.69
N HIS A 18 1.38 -4.70 11.71
CA HIS A 18 1.35 -6.07 11.21
C HIS A 18 2.58 -6.88 11.64
N HIS A 19 3.17 -6.52 12.78
CA HIS A 19 4.33 -7.20 13.35
C HIS A 19 4.08 -8.70 13.51
N LYS A 20 5.05 -9.52 13.06
CA LYS A 20 5.01 -11.00 13.03
C LYS A 20 4.09 -11.62 11.98
N VAL A 21 3.43 -10.81 11.14
CA VAL A 21 2.64 -11.31 10.00
C VAL A 21 3.34 -10.92 8.70
N THR A 22 3.21 -9.66 8.28
CA THR A 22 3.89 -9.11 7.09
C THR A 22 5.03 -8.19 7.46
N GLY A 23 4.98 -7.58 8.65
CA GLY A 23 5.97 -6.62 9.15
C GLY A 23 6.87 -7.16 10.26
N ARG A 24 8.05 -6.56 10.43
CA ARG A 24 8.87 -6.75 11.63
C ARG A 24 9.43 -5.43 12.13
N ARG A 25 9.22 -5.12 13.42
CA ARG A 25 9.61 -3.84 14.03
C ARG A 25 11.10 -3.55 13.97
N ASP A 26 11.95 -4.58 13.99
CA ASP A 26 13.40 -4.47 13.84
C ASP A 26 13.83 -4.02 12.44
N ARG A 27 12.94 -4.13 11.44
CA ARG A 27 13.15 -3.64 10.07
C ARG A 27 12.51 -2.27 9.81
N ALA A 28 11.79 -1.73 10.79
CA ALA A 28 11.13 -0.45 10.64
C ALA A 28 12.16 0.65 10.37
N MET A 29 11.96 1.37 9.28
CA MET A 29 12.83 2.45 8.85
C MET A 29 11.99 3.51 8.13
N PRO A 30 12.49 4.75 7.98
CA PRO A 30 11.87 5.71 7.09
C PRO A 30 11.71 5.10 5.69
N LEU A 31 10.53 5.26 5.10
CA LEU A 31 10.25 4.83 3.72
C LEU A 31 10.30 6.05 2.81
N PRO A 32 11.38 6.28 2.05
CA PRO A 32 11.42 7.37 1.08
C PRO A 32 10.35 7.15 0.03
N PHE A 33 9.34 8.01 0.00
CA PHE A 33 8.20 7.88 -0.92
C PHE A 33 8.08 9.14 -1.76
N LYS A 34 8.21 9.00 -3.07
CA LYS A 34 8.16 10.12 -4.01
C LYS A 34 6.75 10.29 -4.54
N LEU A 35 6.20 11.48 -4.38
CA LEU A 35 4.96 11.88 -5.04
C LEU A 35 5.21 12.07 -6.54
N GLU A 36 4.53 11.28 -7.36
CA GLU A 36 4.69 11.30 -8.82
C GLU A 36 3.60 12.13 -9.50
N SER A 37 2.39 12.13 -8.96
CA SER A 37 1.27 12.94 -9.45
C SER A 37 0.32 13.32 -8.33
N ARG A 38 -0.35 14.48 -8.48
CA ARG A 38 -1.41 14.94 -7.58
C ARG A 38 -2.40 15.83 -8.32
N GLY A 39 -3.65 15.80 -7.88
CA GLY A 39 -4.69 16.70 -8.34
C GLY A 39 -6.01 16.45 -7.61
N PRO A 40 -7.09 17.16 -7.98
CA PRO A 40 -8.40 17.02 -7.35
C PRO A 40 -8.97 15.59 -7.37
N TRP A 41 -8.53 14.78 -8.34
CA TRP A 41 -9.00 13.41 -8.54
C TRP A 41 -8.12 12.34 -7.87
N GLY A 42 -7.09 12.75 -7.13
CA GLY A 42 -6.25 11.86 -6.35
C GLY A 42 -4.75 12.10 -6.55
N PHE A 43 -3.96 11.08 -6.20
CA PHE A 43 -2.51 11.15 -6.25
C PHE A 43 -1.89 9.77 -6.53
N ALA A 44 -0.63 9.76 -6.94
CA ALA A 44 0.16 8.55 -7.03
C ALA A 44 1.61 8.81 -6.62
N GLY A 45 2.26 7.78 -6.12
CA GLY A 45 3.68 7.82 -5.81
C GLY A 45 4.26 6.42 -5.61
N SER A 46 5.58 6.37 -5.46
CA SER A 46 6.29 5.13 -5.18
C SER A 46 7.59 5.37 -4.41
N ASN A 47 8.13 4.33 -3.76
CA ASN A 47 9.51 4.32 -3.30
C ASN A 47 10.44 3.70 -4.37
N ASP A 48 11.75 3.84 -4.16
CA ASP A 48 12.78 3.19 -4.98
C ASP A 48 13.50 2.04 -4.26
N GLY A 49 12.93 1.56 -3.14
CA GLY A 49 13.48 0.47 -2.35
C GLY A 49 13.09 -0.92 -2.85
N ASN A 50 13.61 -1.95 -2.17
CA ASN A 50 13.11 -3.33 -2.27
C ASN A 50 12.63 -3.75 -0.86
N PRO A 51 11.33 -4.02 -0.67
CA PRO A 51 10.27 -4.04 -1.67
C PRO A 51 9.93 -2.66 -2.26
N ARG A 52 9.61 -2.65 -3.57
CA ARG A 52 9.08 -1.46 -4.24
C ARG A 52 7.58 -1.39 -3.99
N ILE A 53 7.15 -0.33 -3.30
CA ILE A 53 5.77 -0.03 -2.97
C ILE A 53 5.35 1.16 -3.83
N SER A 54 4.31 0.96 -4.64
CA SER A 54 3.64 2.03 -5.38
C SER A 54 2.23 2.17 -4.86
N ALA A 55 1.74 3.40 -4.75
CA ALA A 55 0.40 3.67 -4.27
C ALA A 55 -0.31 4.68 -5.17
N LYS A 56 -1.62 4.49 -5.35
CA LYS A 56 -2.48 5.37 -6.12
C LYS A 56 -3.82 5.52 -5.42
N PHE A 57 -4.16 6.76 -5.12
CA PHE A 57 -5.50 7.15 -4.71
C PHE A 57 -6.27 7.68 -5.91
N VAL A 58 -7.52 7.25 -6.05
CA VAL A 58 -8.49 7.83 -6.97
C VAL A 58 -9.71 8.23 -6.15
N ALA A 59 -10.03 9.51 -6.18
CA ALA A 59 -11.20 10.04 -5.50
C ALA A 59 -12.48 9.36 -6.00
N PRO A 60 -13.49 9.15 -5.13
CA PRO A 60 -13.52 9.58 -3.73
C PRO A 60 -12.99 8.55 -2.72
N CYS A 61 -12.87 7.27 -3.10
CA CYS A 61 -12.71 6.20 -2.12
C CYS A 61 -11.92 4.98 -2.58
N TYR A 62 -11.22 5.07 -3.72
CA TYR A 62 -10.48 3.95 -4.27
C TYR A 62 -8.98 4.12 -4.02
N TYR A 63 -8.36 3.11 -3.43
CA TYR A 63 -6.93 3.06 -3.21
C TYR A 63 -6.33 1.79 -3.79
N MET A 64 -5.19 1.91 -4.44
CA MET A 64 -4.45 0.78 -4.99
C MET A 64 -3.01 0.84 -4.51
N ASN A 65 -2.59 -0.22 -3.85
CA ASN A 65 -1.20 -0.50 -3.51
C ASN A 65 -0.67 -1.60 -4.41
N LYS A 66 0.58 -1.44 -4.85
CA LYS A 66 1.34 -2.46 -5.56
C LYS A 66 2.63 -2.68 -4.80
N VAL A 67 2.86 -3.90 -4.35
CA VAL A 67 4.11 -4.30 -3.70
C VAL A 67 4.85 -5.23 -4.66
N GLU A 68 6.08 -4.86 -4.97
CA GLU A 68 6.97 -5.67 -5.80
C GLU A 68 8.17 -6.10 -4.97
N ILE A 69 8.41 -7.41 -4.93
CA ILE A 69 9.49 -8.03 -4.15
C ILE A 69 10.40 -8.76 -5.12
N ASP A 70 11.67 -8.38 -5.14
CA ASP A 70 12.69 -9.11 -5.88
C ASP A 70 13.10 -10.33 -5.07
N ALA A 71 12.93 -11.52 -5.64
CA ALA A 71 13.19 -12.81 -5.00
C ALA A 71 14.15 -13.62 -5.87
N LYS A 72 15.30 -14.00 -5.31
CA LYS A 72 16.26 -14.87 -5.99
C LYS A 72 16.03 -16.32 -5.58
N LEU A 73 15.58 -17.15 -6.51
CA LEU A 73 15.34 -18.56 -6.26
C LEU A 73 16.53 -19.42 -6.72
N PRO A 74 16.95 -20.43 -5.94
CA PRO A 74 18.16 -21.22 -6.23
C PRO A 74 18.19 -21.90 -7.61
N VAL A 75 17.02 -22.24 -8.16
CA VAL A 75 16.88 -22.97 -9.43
C VAL A 75 16.20 -22.13 -10.51
N LEU A 76 15.24 -21.29 -10.12
CA LEU A 76 14.42 -20.49 -11.05
C LEU A 76 15.02 -19.10 -11.35
N GLY A 77 16.19 -18.78 -10.78
CA GLY A 77 16.85 -17.50 -10.99
C GLY A 77 16.14 -16.32 -10.32
N ASP A 78 16.34 -15.13 -10.89
CA ASP A 78 15.73 -13.89 -10.39
C ASP A 78 14.23 -13.86 -10.75
N GLN A 79 13.40 -13.67 -9.74
CA GLN A 79 11.94 -13.59 -9.86
C GLN A 79 11.47 -12.27 -9.26
N LYS A 80 10.33 -11.77 -9.77
CA LYS A 80 9.68 -10.56 -9.24
C LYS A 80 8.25 -10.87 -8.86
N TRP A 81 8.01 -10.95 -7.55
CA TRP A 81 6.67 -11.16 -7.02
C TRP A 81 5.93 -9.84 -7.00
N LYS A 82 4.69 -9.84 -7.50
CA LYS A 82 3.84 -8.64 -7.58
C LYS A 82 2.57 -8.94 -6.82
N ILE A 83 2.24 -8.08 -5.85
CA ILE A 83 1.03 -8.15 -5.06
C ILE A 83 0.28 -6.85 -5.29
N TRP A 84 -0.96 -6.96 -5.76
CA TRP A 84 -1.89 -5.84 -5.85
C TRP A 84 -2.85 -5.90 -4.69
N ILE A 85 -3.08 -4.75 -4.05
CA ILE A 85 -4.10 -4.59 -3.02
C ILE A 85 -4.96 -3.41 -3.41
N CYS A 86 -6.21 -3.69 -3.74
CA CYS A 86 -7.22 -2.71 -4.10
C CYS A 86 -8.21 -2.56 -2.94
N SER A 87 -8.47 -1.32 -2.53
CA SER A 87 -9.39 -1.00 -1.44
C SER A 87 -10.42 0.02 -1.91
N PHE A 88 -11.70 -0.26 -1.65
CA PHE A 88 -12.81 0.67 -1.80
C PHE A 88 -13.38 0.99 -0.42
N ASN A 89 -13.23 2.24 0.04
CA ASN A 89 -13.68 2.67 1.36
C ASN A 89 -14.87 3.61 1.24
N ILE A 90 -16.04 3.03 0.99
CA ILE A 90 -17.26 3.73 0.64
C ILE A 90 -17.89 4.35 1.91
N PRO A 91 -18.07 5.69 1.98
CA PRO A 91 -18.78 6.31 3.09
C PRO A 91 -20.26 5.92 3.05
N MET A 92 -20.78 5.40 4.17
CA MET A 92 -22.18 4.96 4.26
C MET A 92 -23.04 5.91 5.10
N ALA A 93 -22.47 6.46 6.17
CA ALA A 93 -23.08 7.44 7.06
C ALA A 93 -21.97 8.15 7.86
N PRO A 94 -22.23 9.26 8.59
CA PRO A 94 -21.27 9.85 9.51
C PRO A 94 -20.69 8.79 10.46
N GLY A 95 -19.35 8.69 10.53
CA GLY A 95 -18.66 7.68 11.35
C GLY A 95 -18.71 6.23 10.84
N LYS A 96 -19.40 5.93 9.72
CA LYS A 96 -19.56 4.56 9.19
C LYS A 96 -19.08 4.43 7.75
N THR A 97 -18.16 3.50 7.53
CA THR A 97 -17.56 3.23 6.21
C THR A 97 -17.69 1.74 5.90
N ARG A 98 -18.00 1.40 4.64
CA ARG A 98 -17.89 0.03 4.13
C ARG A 98 -16.55 -0.11 3.40
N SER A 99 -15.69 -0.97 3.91
CA SER A 99 -14.42 -1.31 3.26
C SER A 99 -14.56 -2.59 2.47
N ILE A 100 -14.12 -2.57 1.21
CA ILE A 100 -14.01 -3.74 0.34
C ILE A 100 -12.55 -3.83 -0.07
N VAL A 101 -11.88 -4.93 0.26
CA VAL A 101 -10.46 -5.13 -0.04
C VAL A 101 -10.30 -6.37 -0.91
N CYS A 102 -9.57 -6.23 -2.01
CA CYS A 102 -9.25 -7.32 -2.94
C CYS A 102 -7.73 -7.37 -3.14
N SER A 103 -7.18 -8.58 -3.23
CA SER A 103 -5.77 -8.79 -3.53
C SER A 103 -5.58 -9.76 -4.70
N ALA A 104 -4.60 -9.50 -5.56
CA ALA A 104 -4.24 -10.35 -6.70
C ALA A 104 -2.73 -10.44 -6.88
#